data_AF-A0A8T5KVA1-F1
#
_entry.id   AF-A0A8T5KVA1-F1
#
_cell.length_a   1.000
_cell.length_b   1.000
_cell.length_c   1.000
_cell.angle_alpha   90.00
_cell.angle_beta   90.00
_cell.angle_gamma   90.00
#
_symmetry.space_group_name_H-M   'P 1'
#
loop_
_entity.id
_entity.type
_entity.pdbx_description
1 polymer ?
#
loop_
_entity_poly.entity_id
_entity_poly.type
_entity_poly.pdbx_seq_one_letter_code
_entity_poly.pdbx_strand_id
1 'polypeptide(L)'
;MNKNQVKFTIDLLMFIDFLLIAISGFILWLVLPRGGGKLGNLFIFLREDWLFIHHWTSVLLIILIIIHLLLNWIWIKNMFLRICIGQII
;
A
#
# COMPACT_ATOMS: atom_id res chain seq x y z
N MET A 1 -23.53 5.79 -2.58
CA MET A 1 -22.30 6.61 -2.74
C MET A 1 -22.19 7.04 -4.19
N ASN A 2 -21.78 8.29 -4.43
CA ASN A 2 -21.46 8.74 -5.78
C ASN A 2 -20.11 8.13 -6.24
N LYS A 3 -19.86 8.10 -7.55
CA LYS A 3 -18.64 7.47 -8.11
C LYS A 3 -17.35 8.09 -7.55
N ASN A 4 -17.36 9.40 -7.30
CA ASN A 4 -16.20 10.13 -6.78
C ASN A 4 -15.91 9.80 -5.31
N GLN A 5 -16.95 9.57 -4.50
CA GLN A 5 -16.85 9.13 -3.12
C GLN A 5 -16.24 7.73 -3.07
N VAL A 6 -16.66 6.81 -3.94
CA VAL A 6 -16.06 5.45 -3.99
C VAL A 6 -14.58 5.53 -4.32
N LYS A 7 -14.19 6.32 -5.33
CA LYS A 7 -12.77 6.52 -5.69
C LYS A 7 -11.98 7.10 -4.52
N PHE A 8 -12.47 8.19 -3.93
CA PHE A 8 -11.83 8.83 -2.79
C PHE A 8 -11.69 7.88 -1.60
N THR A 9 -12.70 7.08 -1.29
CA THR A 9 -12.64 6.09 -0.21
C THR A 9 -11.57 5.03 -0.47
N ILE A 10 -11.50 4.48 -1.70
CA ILE A 10 -10.47 3.50 -2.05
C ILE A 10 -9.07 4.14 -1.96
N ASP A 11 -8.90 5.36 -2.45
CA ASP A 11 -7.62 6.07 -2.40
C ASP A 11 -7.19 6.36 -0.94
N LEU A 12 -8.14 6.73 -0.08
CA LEU A 12 -7.89 6.95 1.34
C LEU A 12 -7.50 5.66 2.06
N LEU A 13 -8.22 4.56 1.81
CA LEU A 13 -7.89 3.24 2.38
C LEU A 13 -6.51 2.78 1.93
N MET A 14 -6.20 2.95 0.64
CA MET A 14 -4.90 2.62 0.06
C MET A 14 -3.77 3.44 0.69
N PHE A 15 -4.00 4.73 0.96
CA PHE A 15 -3.02 5.59 1.63
C PHE A 15 -2.75 5.15 3.08
N ILE A 16 -3.80 4.80 3.83
CA ILE A 16 -3.65 4.30 5.21
C ILE A 16 -2.90 2.97 5.22
N ASP A 17 -3.26 2.04 4.34
CA ASP A 17 -2.63 0.72 4.25
C ASP A 17 -1.16 0.81 3.81
N PHE A 18 -0.84 1.74 2.90
CA PHE A 18 0.53 2.07 2.53
C PHE A 18 1.36 2.51 3.75
N LEU A 19 0.80 3.34 4.64
CA LEU A 19 1.50 3.73 5.87
C LEU A 19 1.74 2.52 6.79
N LEU A 20 0.77 1.61 6.91
CA LEU A 20 0.91 0.39 7.72
C LEU A 20 2.03 -0.52 7.18
N ILE A 21 2.08 -0.75 5.87
CA ILE A 21 3.16 -1.50 5.21
C ILE A 21 4.51 -0.81 5.39
N ALA A 22 4.56 0.51 5.18
CA ALA A 22 5.79 1.26 5.30
C ALA A 22 6.34 1.15 6.73
N ILE A 23 5.52 1.43 7.75
CA ILE A 23 5.92 1.36 9.16
C ILE A 23 6.38 -0.05 9.52
N SER A 24 5.58 -1.08 9.20
CA SER A 24 5.94 -2.47 9.50
C SER A 24 7.22 -2.91 8.78
N GLY A 25 7.40 -2.51 7.52
CA GLY A 25 8.61 -2.78 6.73
C GLY A 25 9.84 -2.08 7.30
N PHE A 26 9.72 -0.81 7.69
CA PHE A 26 10.80 -0.07 8.35
C PHE A 26 11.17 -0.68 9.69
N ILE A 27 10.20 -1.14 10.49
CA ILE A 27 10.46 -1.82 11.76
C ILE A 27 11.21 -3.15 11.51
N LEU A 28 10.75 -3.96 10.55
CA LEU A 28 11.42 -5.21 10.19
C LEU A 28 12.83 -4.99 9.64
N TRP A 29 13.05 -3.89 8.93
CA TRP A 29 14.36 -3.58 8.32
C TRP A 29 15.34 -2.95 9.31
N LEU A 30 14.92 -1.95 10.09
CA LEU A 30 15.81 -1.17 10.96
C LEU A 30 15.90 -1.73 12.38
N VAL A 31 14.78 -2.19 12.94
CA VAL A 31 14.70 -2.62 14.34
C VAL A 31 14.91 -4.12 14.47
N LEU A 32 14.37 -4.91 13.53
CA LEU A 32 14.36 -6.38 13.59
C LEU A 32 14.98 -7.09 12.35
N PRO A 33 16.20 -6.69 11.89
CA PRO A 33 16.76 -7.12 10.61
C PRO A 33 17.09 -8.62 10.52
N ARG A 34 17.40 -9.30 11.63
CA ARG A 34 17.78 -10.72 11.65
C ARG A 34 17.18 -11.46 12.85
N GLY A 35 16.94 -12.76 12.65
CA GLY A 35 16.19 -13.66 13.52
C GLY A 35 16.32 -13.40 15.02
N GLY A 36 15.16 -13.15 15.64
CA GLY A 36 14.75 -13.43 17.03
C GLY A 36 15.77 -13.44 18.16
N GLY A 37 16.87 -12.70 18.08
CA GLY A 37 17.74 -12.46 19.24
C GLY A 37 16.98 -11.69 20.32
N LYS A 38 17.57 -11.53 21.52
CA LYS A 38 16.96 -10.88 22.71
C LYS A 38 16.25 -9.54 22.45
N LEU A 39 16.55 -8.85 21.35
CA LEU A 39 15.89 -7.62 20.90
C LEU A 39 14.48 -7.82 20.31
N GLY A 40 14.14 -9.03 19.85
CA GLY A 40 12.84 -9.37 19.25
C GLY A 40 11.64 -9.30 20.19
N ASN A 41 11.88 -9.34 21.50
CA ASN A 41 10.84 -9.19 22.53
C ASN A 41 10.72 -7.76 23.07
N LEU A 42 11.55 -6.82 22.63
CA LEU A 42 11.63 -5.49 23.26
C LEU A 42 10.65 -4.47 22.67
N PHE A 43 10.04 -4.76 21.51
CA PHE A 43 9.37 -3.75 20.68
C PHE A 43 7.89 -4.03 20.43
N ILE A 44 7.02 -3.80 21.42
CA ILE A 44 5.54 -3.94 21.43
C ILE A 44 5.00 -5.34 21.06
N PHE A 45 5.46 -5.94 19.96
CA PHE A 45 5.13 -7.25 19.42
C PHE A 45 6.39 -8.03 19.02
N LEU A 46 6.22 -9.32 18.76
CA LEU A 46 7.28 -10.19 18.26
C LEU A 46 7.57 -9.89 16.78
N ARG A 47 8.76 -10.25 16.30
CA ARG A 47 9.11 -10.12 14.86
C ARG A 47 8.13 -10.85 13.94
N GLU A 48 7.62 -11.99 14.39
CA GLU A 48 6.64 -12.79 13.64
C GLU A 48 5.29 -12.07 13.50
N ASP A 49 4.85 -11.33 14.52
CA ASP A 49 3.63 -10.51 14.44
C ASP A 49 3.82 -9.36 13.45
N TRP A 50 4.97 -8.69 13.50
CA TRP A 50 5.31 -7.65 12.53
C TRP A 50 5.36 -8.17 11.09
N LEU A 51 5.90 -9.37 10.89
CA LEU A 51 5.87 -10.05 9.58
C LEU A 51 4.45 -10.39 9.15
N PHE A 52 3.62 -10.89 10.06
CA PHE A 52 2.22 -11.20 9.77
C PHE A 52 1.47 -9.94 9.32
N ILE A 53 1.59 -8.83 10.06
CA ILE A 53 1.01 -7.54 9.70
C ILE A 53 1.55 -7.08 8.34
N HIS A 54 2.87 -7.10 8.14
CA HIS A 54 3.48 -6.63 6.90
C HIS A 54 3.03 -7.42 5.68
N HIS A 55 2.96 -8.75 5.77
CA HIS A 55 2.54 -9.60 4.66
C HIS A 55 1.06 -9.39 4.32
N TRP A 56 0.17 -9.40 5.31
CA TRP A 56 -1.26 -9.27 5.04
C TRP A 56 -1.66 -7.87 4.58
N THR A 57 -1.03 -6.83 5.15
CA THR A 57 -1.20 -5.47 4.63
C THR A 57 -0.66 -5.39 3.19
N SER A 58 0.50 -5.98 2.88
CA SER A 58 1.03 -6.04 1.49
C SER A 58 0.05 -6.67 0.49
N VAL A 59 -0.61 -7.77 0.89
CA VAL A 59 -1.66 -8.40 0.05
C VAL A 59 -2.86 -7.47 -0.10
N LEU A 60 -3.31 -6.83 0.98
CA LEU A 60 -4.41 -5.87 0.93
C LEU A 60 -4.09 -4.68 0.01
N LEU A 61 -2.88 -4.12 0.08
CA LEU A 61 -2.45 -3.01 -0.76
C LEU A 61 -2.47 -3.39 -2.23
N ILE A 62 -2.02 -4.60 -2.58
CA ILE A 62 -2.08 -5.09 -3.97
C ILE A 62 -3.54 -5.12 -4.47
N ILE A 63 -4.47 -5.61 -3.65
CA ILE A 63 -5.90 -5.66 -3.99
C ILE A 63 -6.44 -4.23 -4.18
N LEU A 64 -6.12 -3.31 -3.26
CA LEU A 64 -6.55 -1.91 -3.33
C LEU A 64 -5.99 -1.21 -4.58
N ILE A 65 -4.73 -1.45 -4.95
CA ILE A 65 -4.12 -0.92 -6.17
C ILE A 65 -4.86 -1.42 -7.41
N ILE A 66 -5.17 -2.72 -7.48
CA ILE A 66 -5.93 -3.28 -8.62
C ILE A 66 -7.29 -2.58 -8.75
N ILE A 67 -8.02 -2.44 -7.64
CA ILE A 67 -9.31 -1.74 -7.62
C ILE A 67 -9.15 -0.28 -8.05
N HIS A 68 -8.15 0.43 -7.53
CA HIS A 68 -7.84 1.81 -7.90
C HIS A 68 -7.60 1.95 -9.42
N LEU A 69 -6.80 1.07 -10.01
CA LEU A 69 -6.48 1.08 -11.44
C LEU A 69 -7.74 0.82 -12.29
N LEU A 70 -8.58 -0.13 -11.89
CA LEU A 70 -9.84 -0.42 -12.59
C LEU A 70 -10.80 0.78 -12.54
N LEU A 71 -10.95 1.42 -11.37
CA LEU A 71 -11.83 2.58 -11.21
C LEU A 71 -11.35 3.82 -11.96
N ASN A 72 -10.03 3.95 -12.15
CA ASN A 72 -9.40 5.11 -12.79
C ASN A 72 -8.91 4.83 -14.22
N TRP A 73 -9.22 3.67 -14.80
CA TRP A 73 -8.66 3.21 -16.07
C TRP A 73 -8.80 4.21 -17.23
N ILE A 74 -9.95 4.88 -17.40
CA ILE A 74 -10.08 5.84 -18.51
C ILE A 74 -9.24 7.10 -18.27
N TRP A 75 -9.15 7.55 -17.00
CA TRP A 75 -8.29 8.68 -16.65
C TRP A 75 -6.81 8.34 -16.90
N ILE A 76 -6.37 7.14 -16.50
CA ILE A 76 -4.99 6.67 -16.71
C ILE A 76 -4.65 6.63 -18.19
N LYS A 77 -5.51 6.02 -19.02
CA LYS A 77 -5.31 5.97 -20.48
C LYS A 77 -5.22 7.37 -21.08
N ASN A 78 -6.13 8.27 -20.71
CA ASN A 78 -6.13 9.64 -21.23
C ASN A 78 -4.88 10.41 -20.83
N MET A 79 -4.41 10.26 -19.58
CA MET A 79 -3.17 10.89 -19.12
C MET A 79 -1.93 10.31 -19.80
N PHE A 80 -1.89 8.99 -19.99
CA PHE A 80 -0.79 8.34 -20.71
C PHE A 80 -0.69 8.83 -22.16
N LEU A 81 -1.81 8.88 -22.88
CA LEU A 81 -1.86 9.42 -24.25
C LEU A 81 -1.41 10.88 -24.31
N ARG A 82 -1.86 11.70 -23.36
CA ARG A 82 -1.52 13.12 -23.28
C ARG A 82 -0.04 13.36 -23.00
N ILE A 83 0.54 12.66 -22.03
CA ILE A 83 1.92 12.90 -21.57
C ILE A 83 2.94 12.21 -22.47
N CYS A 84 2.70 10.95 -22.85
CA CYS A 84 3.70 10.14 -23.55
C CYS A 84 3.61 10.25 -25.07
N ILE A 85 2.41 10.50 -25.63
CA ILE A 85 2.20 10.52 -27.09
C ILE A 85 1.88 11.95 -27.58
N GLY A 86 1.56 12.88 -26.68
CA GLY A 86 1.26 14.27 -27.03
C GLY A 86 -0.08 14.46 -27.72
N GLN A 87 -1.00 13.48 -27.62
CA GLN A 87 -2.35 13.64 -28.18
C GLN A 87 -3.20 14.54 -27.27
N ILE A 88 -3.60 15.69 -27.79
CA ILE A 88 -4.66 16.53 -27.23
C ILE A 88 -5.96 16.01 -27.84
N ILE A 89 -6.64 15.10 -27.15
CA ILE A 89 -8.03 14.71 -27.44
C ILE A 89 -8.94 15.71 -26.73
#